data_AF-A0A6L5FES0-F1
#
_entry.id   AF-A0A6L5FES0-F1
#
_cell.length_a   1.000
_cell.length_b   1.000
_cell.length_c   1.000
_cell.angle_alpha   90.00
_cell.angle_beta   90.00
_cell.angle_gamma   90.00
#
_symmetry.space_group_name_H-M   'P 1'
#
loop_
_entity.id
_entity.type
_entity.pdbx_description
1 polymer ?
#
loop_
_entity_poly.entity_id
_entity_poly.type
_entity_poly.pdbx_seq_one_letter_code
_entity_poly.pdbx_strand_id
1 'polypeptide(L)'
;MTFGIVWSEIKLLTREPLTLLMSLLFPIVLMVLLVMSFGNEPDPEMGGIGGTDFYVPVYASATVAVMGLLGIPTHLSGYRNGGVLRRFRASGVPGWTMIPAQTTVMAALVVFGVAAMVAIGFAFYDLSEPDSALGVVVGFALGTLAFAGIGSLLGAVLPTSRAAQGLGLLLFFGLFFIAGGGPPPAILPDSINTFVSFTPMGPLVDAVSDPWHRGDWNVTALVALGGIALVTMALAARRLSSETD
;
A
#
# COMPACT_ATOMS: atom_id res chain seq x y z
N MET A 1 -0.16 10.38 24.44
CA MET A 1 0.12 11.49 23.49
C MET A 1 -0.10 11.06 22.04
N THR A 2 0.54 9.96 21.59
CA THR A 2 0.40 9.38 20.22
C THR A 2 -1.06 9.11 19.81
N PHE A 3 -1.87 8.58 20.73
CA PHE A 3 -3.30 8.33 20.48
C PHE A 3 -4.09 9.60 20.10
N GLY A 4 -3.78 10.76 20.71
CA GLY A 4 -4.46 12.02 20.38
C GLY A 4 -4.14 12.54 18.99
N ILE A 5 -2.95 12.25 18.48
CA ILE A 5 -2.53 12.60 17.11
C ILE A 5 -3.24 11.69 16.11
N VAL A 6 -3.22 10.38 16.35
CA VAL A 6 -3.95 9.37 15.55
C VAL A 6 -5.44 9.76 15.44
N TRP A 7 -6.07 10.10 16.57
CA TRP A 7 -7.48 10.49 16.60
C TRP A 7 -7.77 11.77 15.81
N SER A 8 -6.86 12.74 15.87
CA SER A 8 -7.00 14.00 15.12
C SER A 8 -6.90 13.75 13.61
N GLU A 9 -5.97 12.90 13.19
CA GLU A 9 -5.82 12.53 11.77
C GLU A 9 -7.05 11.77 11.25
N ILE A 10 -7.57 10.79 12.00
CA ILE A 10 -8.80 10.07 11.62
C ILE A 10 -9.99 11.05 11.47
N LYS A 11 -10.09 12.05 12.36
CA LYS A 11 -11.11 13.10 12.24
C LYS A 11 -10.89 14.02 11.05
N LEU A 12 -9.66 14.27 10.62
CA LEU A 12 -9.36 15.06 9.43
C LEU A 12 -9.75 14.28 8.16
N LEU A 13 -9.43 12.99 8.10
CA LEU A 13 -9.82 12.13 6.97
C LEU A 13 -11.32 12.12 6.73
N THR A 14 -12.12 12.00 7.80
CA THR A 14 -13.59 12.00 7.69
C THR A 14 -14.15 13.34 7.22
N ARG A 15 -13.36 14.42 7.25
CA ARG A 15 -13.72 15.76 6.76
C ARG A 15 -13.26 16.04 5.34
N GLU A 16 -12.43 15.17 4.75
CA GLU A 16 -11.96 15.27 3.36
C GLU A 16 -12.44 14.09 2.50
N PRO A 17 -13.77 13.92 2.33
CA PRO A 17 -14.33 12.79 1.58
C PRO A 17 -13.85 12.75 0.13
N LEU A 18 -13.50 13.91 -0.45
CA LEU A 18 -13.00 13.98 -1.81
C LEU A 18 -11.62 13.34 -1.96
N THR A 19 -10.73 13.50 -0.98
CA THR A 19 -9.40 12.88 -0.97
C THR A 19 -9.52 11.36 -0.88
N LEU A 20 -10.43 10.87 -0.03
CA LEU A 20 -10.75 9.45 0.10
C LEU A 20 -11.31 8.88 -1.20
N LEU A 21 -12.29 9.56 -1.78
CA LEU A 21 -12.97 9.10 -2.98
C LEU A 21 -11.98 9.08 -4.15
N MET A 22 -11.25 10.17 -4.41
CA MET A 22 -10.35 10.25 -5.57
C MET A 22 -9.17 9.27 -5.51
N SER A 23 -8.60 9.05 -4.31
CA SER A 23 -7.43 8.18 -4.16
C SER A 23 -7.76 6.69 -4.31
N LEU A 24 -8.97 6.27 -3.92
CA LEU A 24 -9.45 4.89 -4.09
C LEU A 24 -10.22 4.69 -5.40
N LEU A 25 -10.79 5.75 -5.98
CA LEU A 25 -11.58 5.66 -7.21
C LEU A 25 -10.73 5.09 -8.36
N PHE A 26 -9.48 5.53 -8.50
CA PHE A 26 -8.60 5.06 -9.56
C PHE A 26 -8.40 3.53 -9.55
N PRO A 27 -7.91 2.91 -8.46
CA PRO A 27 -7.72 1.46 -8.46
C PRO A 27 -9.05 0.70 -8.48
N ILE A 28 -10.14 1.23 -7.90
CA ILE A 28 -11.47 0.57 -7.98
C ILE A 28 -12.00 0.56 -9.41
N VAL A 29 -11.95 1.69 -10.11
CA VAL A 29 -12.43 1.80 -11.49
C VAL A 29 -11.62 0.90 -12.40
N LEU A 30 -10.29 0.93 -12.29
CA LEU A 30 -9.46 0.05 -13.11
C LEU A 30 -9.68 -1.43 -12.79
N MET A 31 -9.80 -1.81 -11.52
CA MET A 31 -10.13 -3.18 -11.12
C MET A 31 -11.44 -3.61 -11.79
N VAL A 32 -12.51 -2.81 -11.65
CA VAL A 32 -13.81 -3.09 -12.25
C VAL A 32 -13.71 -3.23 -13.77
N LEU A 33 -12.96 -2.36 -14.44
CA LEU A 33 -12.75 -2.44 -15.88
C LEU A 33 -12.05 -3.73 -16.30
N LEU A 34 -10.99 -4.14 -15.59
CA LEU A 34 -10.26 -5.36 -15.95
C LEU A 34 -11.07 -6.62 -15.62
N VAL A 35 -11.73 -6.67 -14.47
CA VAL A 35 -12.61 -7.78 -14.12
C VAL A 35 -13.76 -7.92 -15.13
N MET A 36 -14.35 -6.81 -15.59
CA MET A 36 -15.35 -6.84 -16.68
C MET A 36 -14.78 -7.30 -18.02
N SER A 37 -13.51 -7.00 -18.29
CA SER A 37 -12.88 -7.34 -19.57
C SER A 37 -12.46 -8.81 -19.64
N PHE A 38 -11.99 -9.38 -18.54
CA PHE A 38 -11.42 -10.74 -18.50
C PHE A 38 -12.37 -11.78 -17.92
N GLY A 39 -13.43 -11.37 -17.20
CA GLY A 39 -14.39 -12.29 -16.59
C GLY A 39 -13.76 -13.16 -15.50
N ASN A 40 -14.44 -14.24 -15.11
CA ASN A 40 -13.96 -15.20 -14.10
C ASN A 40 -13.77 -16.62 -14.64
N GLU A 41 -13.55 -16.77 -15.94
CA GLU A 41 -13.19 -18.06 -16.53
C GLU A 41 -11.69 -18.33 -16.30
N PRO A 42 -11.29 -19.58 -16.00
CA PRO A 42 -9.88 -19.93 -15.81
C PRO A 42 -9.02 -19.59 -17.02
N ASP A 43 -8.01 -18.74 -16.83
CA ASP A 43 -7.08 -18.32 -17.89
C ASP A 43 -5.66 -18.85 -17.60
N PRO A 44 -5.03 -19.61 -18.53
CA PRO A 44 -3.64 -20.01 -18.43
C PRO A 44 -2.66 -18.85 -18.19
N GLU A 45 -2.92 -17.66 -18.75
CA GLU A 45 -2.07 -16.47 -18.57
C GLU A 45 -2.13 -15.91 -17.14
N MET A 46 -3.15 -16.28 -16.38
CA MET A 46 -3.33 -15.89 -14.98
C MET A 46 -2.96 -17.02 -14.02
N GLY A 47 -2.35 -18.10 -14.50
CA GLY A 47 -1.99 -19.26 -13.68
C GLY A 47 -3.18 -20.20 -13.42
N GLY A 48 -4.19 -20.18 -14.30
CA GLY A 48 -5.35 -21.05 -14.23
C GLY A 48 -6.46 -20.58 -13.29
N ILE A 49 -6.38 -19.35 -12.78
CA ILE A 49 -7.46 -18.69 -12.03
C ILE A 49 -8.22 -17.72 -12.95
N GLY A 50 -9.42 -17.33 -12.53
CA GLY A 50 -10.23 -16.34 -13.26
C GLY A 50 -9.70 -14.91 -13.10
N GLY A 51 -10.11 -14.03 -14.03
CA GLY A 51 -9.73 -12.62 -14.01
C GLY A 51 -10.17 -11.88 -12.74
N THR A 52 -11.37 -12.18 -12.21
CA THR A 52 -11.80 -11.63 -10.91
C THR A 52 -10.85 -12.03 -9.80
N ASP A 53 -10.54 -13.33 -9.72
CA ASP A 53 -9.67 -13.89 -8.68
C ASP A 53 -8.23 -13.38 -8.79
N PHE A 54 -7.76 -13.04 -9.98
CA PHE A 54 -6.46 -12.43 -10.20
C PHE A 54 -6.44 -10.94 -9.84
N TYR A 55 -7.36 -10.14 -10.40
CA TYR A 55 -7.28 -8.68 -10.31
C TYR A 55 -7.72 -8.13 -8.95
N VAL A 56 -8.69 -8.75 -8.25
CA VAL A 56 -9.12 -8.21 -6.94
C VAL A 56 -7.98 -8.17 -5.92
N PRO A 57 -7.20 -9.25 -5.67
CA PRO A 57 -6.06 -9.22 -4.76
C PRO A 57 -4.94 -8.26 -5.20
N VAL A 58 -4.68 -8.17 -6.51
CA VAL A 58 -3.63 -7.30 -7.07
C VAL A 58 -3.99 -5.82 -6.88
N TYR A 59 -5.22 -5.41 -7.17
CA TYR A 59 -5.67 -4.02 -7.00
C TYR A 59 -5.88 -3.66 -5.53
N ALA A 60 -6.29 -4.62 -4.69
CA ALA A 60 -6.30 -4.47 -3.25
C ALA A 60 -4.87 -4.20 -2.71
N SER A 61 -3.87 -4.92 -3.20
CA SER A 61 -2.44 -4.68 -2.92
C SER A 61 -1.97 -3.33 -3.45
N ALA A 62 -2.41 -2.92 -4.64
CA ALA A 62 -2.11 -1.60 -5.20
C ALA A 62 -2.62 -0.45 -4.33
N THR A 63 -3.72 -0.65 -3.59
CA THR A 63 -4.22 0.33 -2.60
C THR A 63 -3.21 0.57 -1.48
N VAL A 64 -2.51 -0.47 -1.02
CA VAL A 64 -1.40 -0.33 -0.06
C VAL A 64 -0.27 0.49 -0.69
N ALA A 65 0.12 0.14 -1.91
CA ALA A 65 1.23 0.80 -2.60
C ALA A 65 0.95 2.28 -2.85
N VAL A 66 -0.25 2.66 -3.30
CA VAL A 66 -0.58 4.05 -3.59
C VAL A 66 -0.57 4.89 -2.31
N MET A 67 -1.11 4.36 -1.21
CA MET A 67 -1.14 5.09 0.08
C MET A 67 0.25 5.24 0.68
N GLY A 68 1.08 4.20 0.59
CA GLY A 68 2.45 4.24 1.09
C GLY A 68 3.38 5.09 0.23
N LEU A 69 3.27 5.04 -1.10
CA LEU A 69 4.20 5.73 -1.99
C LEU A 69 3.79 7.15 -2.34
N LEU A 70 2.50 7.50 -2.28
CA LEU A 70 2.02 8.85 -2.58
C LEU A 70 1.48 9.54 -1.32
N GLY A 71 0.61 8.88 -0.57
CA GLY A 71 -0.09 9.49 0.57
C GLY A 71 0.85 9.96 1.67
N ILE A 72 1.49 9.01 2.35
CA ILE A 72 2.39 9.28 3.47
C ILE A 72 3.52 10.27 3.11
N PRO A 73 4.31 10.08 2.04
CA PRO A 73 5.45 10.95 1.78
C PRO A 73 5.03 12.37 1.43
N THR A 74 3.92 12.56 0.70
CA THR A 74 3.40 13.89 0.35
C THR A 74 2.92 14.64 1.59
N HIS A 75 2.21 13.95 2.48
CA HIS A 75 1.68 14.52 3.71
C HIS A 75 2.79 14.85 4.72
N LEU A 76 3.70 13.89 4.96
CA LEU A 76 4.82 14.06 5.89
C LEU A 76 5.77 15.18 5.45
N SER A 77 6.14 15.23 4.17
CA SER A 77 6.97 16.31 3.63
C SER A 77 6.25 17.67 3.67
N GLY A 78 4.92 17.69 3.52
CA GLY A 78 4.10 18.89 3.68
C GLY A 78 4.15 19.42 5.11
N TYR A 79 4.01 18.55 6.09
CA TYR A 79 4.09 18.90 7.51
C TYR A 79 5.48 19.38 7.93
N ARG A 80 6.53 18.83 7.34
CA ARG A 80 7.92 19.28 7.57
C ARG A 80 8.11 20.69 7.03
N ASN A 81 7.70 20.94 5.79
CA ASN A 81 7.83 22.24 5.12
C ASN A 81 6.91 23.32 5.71
N GLY A 82 5.71 22.95 6.15
CA GLY A 82 4.76 23.85 6.83
C GLY A 82 5.13 24.17 8.28
N GLY A 83 6.25 23.65 8.79
CA GLY A 83 6.71 23.88 10.16
C GLY A 83 5.86 23.18 11.24
N VAL A 84 4.94 22.28 10.88
CA VAL A 84 4.12 21.52 11.84
C VAL A 84 5.02 20.68 12.75
N LEU A 85 6.01 20.00 12.17
CA LEU A 85 6.99 19.23 12.94
C LEU A 85 7.85 20.13 13.85
N ARG A 86 8.11 21.39 13.46
CA ARG A 86 8.81 22.36 14.32
C ARG A 86 7.94 22.80 15.50
N ARG A 87 6.63 22.96 15.31
CA ARG A 87 5.69 23.27 16.40
C ARG A 87 5.54 22.10 17.37
N PHE A 88 5.44 20.87 16.86
CA PHE A 88 5.45 19.66 17.68
C PHE A 88 6.70 19.58 18.56
N ARG A 89 7.87 19.87 17.99
CA ARG A 89 9.12 19.97 18.75
C ARG A 89 9.08 21.03 19.85
N ALA A 90 8.59 22.23 19.55
CA ALA A 90 8.45 23.30 20.55
C ALA A 90 7.51 22.92 21.72
N SER A 91 6.62 21.95 21.52
CA SER A 91 5.70 21.41 22.53
C SER A 91 6.19 20.10 23.17
N GLY A 92 7.43 19.68 22.94
CA GLY A 92 8.01 18.46 23.52
C GLY A 92 7.59 17.15 22.84
N VAL A 93 6.97 17.22 21.65
CA VAL A 93 6.56 16.03 20.88
C VAL A 93 7.64 15.68 19.86
N PRO A 94 8.22 14.47 19.90
CA PRO A 94 9.27 14.09 18.96
C PRO A 94 8.70 13.78 17.56
N GLY A 95 9.43 14.16 16.50
CA GLY A 95 8.94 14.05 15.12
C GLY A 95 8.58 12.63 14.66
N TRP A 96 9.20 11.61 15.25
CA TRP A 96 8.93 10.20 14.92
C TRP A 96 7.50 9.77 15.28
N THR A 97 6.78 10.48 16.15
CA THR A 97 5.39 10.15 16.51
C THR A 97 4.44 10.25 15.32
N MET A 98 4.86 10.92 14.24
CA MET A 98 4.11 10.99 13.00
C MET A 98 4.07 9.65 12.26
N ILE A 99 5.10 8.80 12.39
CA ILE A 99 5.17 7.49 11.73
C ILE A 99 3.98 6.60 12.14
N PRO A 100 3.75 6.30 13.43
CA PRO A 100 2.60 5.49 13.82
C PRO A 100 1.26 6.18 13.50
N ALA A 101 1.17 7.51 13.58
CA ALA A 101 -0.05 8.23 13.22
C ALA A 101 -0.43 8.04 11.75
N GLN A 102 0.51 8.30 10.84
CA GLN A 102 0.31 8.12 9.40
C GLN A 102 0.12 6.65 9.02
N THR A 103 0.79 5.73 9.71
CA THR A 103 0.61 4.29 9.51
C THR A 103 -0.81 3.85 9.89
N THR A 104 -1.36 4.32 11.02
CA THR A 104 -2.75 4.00 11.41
C THR A 104 -3.76 4.57 10.44
N VAL A 105 -3.54 5.81 9.98
CA VAL A 105 -4.37 6.46 8.96
C VAL A 105 -4.38 5.64 7.68
N MET A 106 -3.19 5.32 7.15
CA MET A 106 -3.04 4.48 5.97
C MET A 106 -3.72 3.13 6.15
N ALA A 107 -3.52 2.46 7.29
CA ALA A 107 -4.13 1.16 7.56
C ALA A 107 -5.67 1.24 7.52
N ALA A 108 -6.28 2.28 8.07
CA ALA A 108 -7.73 2.47 8.01
C ALA A 108 -8.22 2.66 6.56
N LEU A 109 -7.47 3.42 5.75
CA LEU A 109 -7.78 3.65 4.32
C LEU A 109 -7.63 2.38 3.48
N VAL A 110 -6.57 1.60 3.73
CA VAL A 110 -6.35 0.30 3.11
C VAL A 110 -7.50 -0.63 3.45
N VAL A 111 -7.86 -0.77 4.73
CA VAL A 111 -8.98 -1.62 5.15
C VAL A 111 -10.26 -1.21 4.44
N PHE A 112 -10.57 0.08 4.39
CA PHE A 112 -11.77 0.58 3.71
C PHE A 112 -11.74 0.28 2.20
N GLY A 113 -10.63 0.56 1.52
CA GLY A 113 -10.50 0.35 0.08
C GLY A 113 -10.51 -1.12 -0.33
N VAL A 114 -9.77 -1.95 0.40
CA VAL A 114 -9.76 -3.40 0.21
C VAL A 114 -11.15 -3.97 0.47
N ALA A 115 -11.82 -3.58 1.56
CA ALA A 115 -13.18 -4.03 1.84
C ALA A 115 -14.16 -3.62 0.72
N ALA A 116 -14.06 -2.41 0.18
CA ALA A 116 -14.88 -1.97 -0.94
C ALA A 116 -14.64 -2.81 -2.21
N MET A 117 -13.38 -3.06 -2.57
CA MET A 117 -13.01 -3.87 -3.74
C MET A 117 -13.49 -5.31 -3.60
N VAL A 118 -13.25 -5.92 -2.43
CA VAL A 118 -13.67 -7.30 -2.13
C VAL A 118 -15.20 -7.41 -2.12
N ALA A 119 -15.90 -6.43 -1.55
CA ALA A 119 -17.37 -6.41 -1.58
C ALA A 119 -17.92 -6.30 -3.02
N ILE A 120 -17.30 -5.47 -3.87
CA ILE A 120 -17.66 -5.38 -5.29
C ILE A 120 -17.40 -6.71 -6.01
N GLY A 121 -16.25 -7.33 -5.76
CA GLY A 121 -15.89 -8.63 -6.35
C GLY A 121 -16.91 -9.73 -5.99
N PHE A 122 -17.27 -9.85 -4.72
CA PHE A 122 -18.27 -10.82 -4.26
C PHE A 122 -19.69 -10.51 -4.75
N ALA A 123 -20.08 -9.23 -4.82
CA ALA A 123 -21.45 -8.84 -5.15
C ALA A 123 -21.75 -8.93 -6.65
N PHE A 124 -20.75 -8.71 -7.52
CA PHE A 124 -20.99 -8.51 -8.96
C PHE A 124 -20.15 -9.39 -9.89
N TYR A 125 -19.09 -10.04 -9.40
CA TYR A 125 -18.07 -10.66 -10.28
C TYR A 125 -17.64 -12.07 -9.88
N ASP A 126 -18.42 -12.75 -9.04
CA ASP A 126 -18.20 -14.14 -8.64
C ASP A 126 -16.80 -14.41 -8.05
N LEU A 127 -16.26 -13.47 -7.27
CA LEU A 127 -14.98 -13.62 -6.58
C LEU A 127 -14.98 -14.85 -5.66
N SER A 128 -13.91 -15.65 -5.74
CA SER A 128 -13.70 -16.80 -4.87
C SER A 128 -13.36 -16.37 -3.44
N GLU A 129 -13.89 -17.10 -2.45
CA GLU A 129 -13.53 -16.90 -1.05
C GLU A 129 -12.04 -17.23 -0.80
N PRO A 130 -11.35 -16.48 0.07
CA PRO A 130 -9.96 -16.79 0.38
C PRO A 130 -9.84 -18.08 1.19
N ASP A 131 -8.98 -19.00 0.74
CA ASP A 131 -8.68 -20.27 1.43
C ASP A 131 -8.13 -20.04 2.85
N SER A 132 -7.32 -18.99 3.04
CA SER A 132 -6.80 -18.56 4.32
C SER A 132 -7.01 -17.07 4.55
N ALA A 133 -8.20 -16.70 5.05
CA ALA A 133 -8.51 -15.33 5.43
C ALA A 133 -7.48 -14.71 6.41
N LEU A 134 -6.94 -15.51 7.33
CA LEU A 134 -5.91 -15.06 8.26
C LEU A 134 -4.59 -14.75 7.53
N GLY A 135 -4.19 -15.58 6.56
CA GLY A 135 -2.99 -15.35 5.76
C GLY A 135 -3.10 -14.05 4.95
N VAL A 136 -4.25 -13.81 4.33
CA VAL A 136 -4.56 -12.56 3.60
C VAL A 136 -4.44 -11.34 4.52
N VAL A 137 -5.03 -11.40 5.72
CA VAL A 137 -4.96 -10.30 6.70
C VAL A 137 -3.52 -10.03 7.14
N VAL A 138 -2.73 -11.09 7.39
CA VAL A 138 -1.31 -10.95 7.76
C VAL A 138 -0.48 -10.37 6.61
N GLY A 139 -0.74 -10.79 5.37
CA GLY A 139 -0.13 -10.22 4.17
C GLY A 139 -0.38 -8.72 4.03
N PHE A 140 -1.64 -8.29 4.15
CA PHE A 140 -2.00 -6.87 4.15
C PHE A 140 -1.38 -6.10 5.32
N ALA A 141 -1.33 -6.69 6.52
CA ALA A 141 -0.75 -6.04 7.68
C ALA A 141 0.75 -5.77 7.49
N LEU A 142 1.53 -6.78 7.09
CA LEU A 142 2.97 -6.62 6.83
C LEU A 142 3.23 -5.73 5.61
N GLY A 143 2.43 -5.86 4.56
CA GLY A 143 2.43 -4.98 3.40
C GLY A 143 2.24 -3.52 3.77
N THR A 144 1.22 -3.24 4.58
CA THR A 144 0.92 -1.89 5.06
C THR A 144 2.08 -1.32 5.87
N LEU A 145 2.68 -2.12 6.76
CA LEU A 145 3.85 -1.68 7.53
C LEU A 145 5.06 -1.41 6.62
N ALA A 146 5.35 -2.29 5.66
CA ALA A 146 6.45 -2.13 4.73
C ALA A 146 6.32 -0.84 3.91
N PHE A 147 5.16 -0.63 3.28
CA PHE A 147 4.90 0.55 2.46
C PHE A 147 4.74 1.83 3.29
N ALA A 148 4.23 1.75 4.53
CA ALA A 148 4.22 2.87 5.45
C ALA A 148 5.63 3.30 5.87
N GLY A 149 6.52 2.33 6.08
CA GLY A 149 7.94 2.58 6.33
C GLY A 149 8.64 3.24 5.14
N ILE A 150 8.44 2.71 3.93
CA ILE A 150 8.96 3.31 2.68
C ILE A 150 8.47 4.75 2.53
N GLY A 151 7.15 4.97 2.64
CA GLY A 151 6.53 6.28 2.54
C GLY A 151 7.05 7.27 3.57
N SER A 152 7.20 6.82 4.82
CA SER A 152 7.75 7.64 5.90
C SER A 152 9.20 8.03 5.62
N LEU A 153 10.02 7.11 5.10
CA LEU A 153 11.40 7.38 4.73
C LEU A 153 11.48 8.38 3.57
N LEU A 154 10.67 8.19 2.52
CA LEU A 154 10.57 9.13 1.41
C LEU A 154 10.14 10.53 1.90
N GLY A 155 9.12 10.62 2.75
CA GLY A 155 8.65 11.89 3.31
C GLY A 155 9.67 12.59 4.22
N ALA A 156 10.51 11.81 4.90
CA ALA A 156 11.60 12.34 5.73
C ALA A 156 12.78 12.86 4.90
N VAL A 157 13.11 12.20 3.79
CA VAL A 157 14.28 12.54 2.95
C VAL A 157 13.96 13.60 1.90
N LEU A 158 12.77 13.57 1.32
CA LEU A 158 12.47 14.43 0.18
C LEU A 158 12.26 15.90 0.60
N PRO A 159 12.72 16.84 -0.23
CA PRO A 159 12.76 18.25 0.15
C PRO A 159 11.37 18.90 0.12
N THR A 160 10.48 18.49 -0.78
CA THR A 160 9.17 19.13 -0.99
C THR A 160 8.06 18.12 -1.19
N SER A 161 6.81 18.51 -0.88
CA SER A 161 5.62 17.71 -1.20
C SER A 161 5.49 17.44 -2.69
N ARG A 162 5.92 18.37 -3.53
CA ARG A 162 5.92 18.19 -4.99
C ARG A 162 6.93 17.12 -5.43
N ALA A 163 8.12 17.11 -4.84
CA ALA A 163 9.12 16.07 -5.11
C ALA A 163 8.65 14.69 -4.59
N ALA A 164 8.04 14.66 -3.39
CA ALA A 164 7.42 13.47 -2.82
C ALA A 164 6.33 12.89 -3.72
N GLN A 165 5.42 13.75 -4.19
CA GLN A 165 4.35 13.35 -5.09
C GLN A 165 4.89 12.84 -6.44
N GLY A 166 5.84 13.55 -7.05
CA GLY A 166 6.43 13.18 -8.34
C GLY A 166 7.17 11.84 -8.29
N LEU A 167 8.03 11.64 -7.29
CA LEU A 167 8.74 10.36 -7.12
C LEU A 167 7.78 9.24 -6.71
N GLY A 168 6.83 9.52 -5.83
CA GLY A 168 5.80 8.58 -5.42
C GLY A 168 5.00 8.05 -6.61
N LEU A 169 4.59 8.94 -7.53
CA LEU A 169 3.87 8.58 -8.74
C LEU A 169 4.69 7.66 -9.66
N LEU A 170 5.97 7.99 -9.86
CA LEU A 170 6.89 7.20 -10.68
C LEU A 170 7.09 5.80 -10.09
N LEU A 171 7.33 5.72 -8.78
CA LEU A 171 7.50 4.45 -8.08
C LEU A 171 6.22 3.63 -8.11
N PHE A 172 5.07 4.25 -7.83
CA PHE A 172 3.79 3.57 -7.82
C PHE A 172 3.46 2.98 -9.19
N PHE A 173 3.43 3.78 -10.25
CA PHE A 173 3.09 3.25 -11.57
C PHE A 173 4.13 2.26 -12.09
N GLY A 174 5.42 2.52 -11.84
CA GLY A 174 6.49 1.61 -12.20
C GLY A 174 6.29 0.24 -11.57
N LEU A 175 6.04 0.18 -10.26
CA LEU A 175 5.81 -1.06 -9.52
C LEU A 175 4.45 -1.70 -9.83
N PHE A 176 3.41 -0.89 -9.98
CA PHE A 176 2.05 -1.35 -10.25
C PHE A 176 1.96 -2.12 -11.56
N PHE A 177 2.51 -1.58 -12.66
CA PHE A 177 2.40 -2.23 -13.96
C PHE A 177 3.24 -3.51 -14.07
N ILE A 178 4.40 -3.57 -13.42
CA ILE A 178 5.24 -4.78 -13.45
C ILE A 178 4.73 -5.87 -12.52
N ALA A 179 3.97 -5.54 -11.48
CA ALA A 179 3.45 -6.49 -10.49
C ALA A 179 2.02 -6.98 -10.78
N GLY A 180 1.59 -6.94 -12.05
CA GLY A 180 0.29 -7.47 -12.46
C GLY A 180 -0.86 -6.45 -12.48
N GLY A 181 -0.60 -5.17 -12.24
CA GLY A 181 -1.62 -4.11 -12.30
C GLY A 181 -2.14 -3.79 -13.71
N GLY A 182 -1.55 -4.38 -14.75
CA GLY A 182 -2.08 -4.32 -16.11
C GLY A 182 -2.02 -5.70 -16.76
N PRO A 183 -0.92 -6.03 -17.46
CA PRO A 183 -0.73 -7.35 -18.03
C PRO A 183 -0.51 -8.41 -16.93
N PRO A 184 -1.05 -9.64 -17.07
CA PRO A 184 -0.66 -10.76 -16.22
C PRO A 184 0.85 -11.03 -16.27
N PRO A 185 1.46 -11.55 -15.19
CA PRO A 185 2.90 -11.85 -15.16
C PRO A 185 3.34 -12.82 -16.26
N ALA A 186 2.46 -13.72 -16.71
CA ALA A 186 2.79 -14.70 -17.75
C ALA A 186 3.13 -14.08 -19.11
N ILE A 187 2.65 -12.87 -19.40
CA ILE A 187 2.94 -12.17 -20.65
C ILE A 187 4.11 -11.18 -20.52
N LEU A 188 4.66 -11.01 -19.31
CA LEU A 188 5.87 -10.21 -19.09
C LEU A 188 7.13 -11.04 -19.38
N PRO A 189 8.21 -10.44 -19.91
CA PRO A 189 9.50 -11.10 -20.03
C PRO A 189 10.01 -11.63 -18.69
N ASP A 190 10.70 -12.78 -18.70
CA ASP A 190 11.24 -13.42 -17.49
C ASP A 190 12.15 -12.49 -16.66
N SER A 191 12.86 -11.58 -17.33
CA SER A 191 13.69 -10.58 -16.66
C SER A 191 12.88 -9.60 -15.81
N ILE A 192 11.68 -9.23 -16.26
CA ILE A 192 10.76 -8.37 -15.50
C ILE A 192 10.18 -9.15 -14.32
N ASN A 193 9.71 -10.38 -14.55
CA ASN A 193 9.19 -11.24 -13.48
C ASN A 193 10.24 -11.48 -12.38
N THR A 194 11.49 -11.71 -12.76
CA THR A 194 12.61 -11.82 -11.83
C THR A 194 12.82 -10.51 -11.07
N PHE A 195 12.81 -9.37 -11.76
CA PHE A 195 12.98 -8.06 -11.14
C PHE A 195 11.88 -7.73 -10.13
N VAL A 196 10.62 -8.08 -10.42
CA VAL A 196 9.46 -7.87 -9.53
C VAL A 196 9.66 -8.51 -8.16
N SER A 197 10.27 -9.70 -8.11
CA SER A 197 10.57 -10.40 -6.85
C SER A 197 11.52 -9.63 -5.91
N PHE A 198 12.34 -8.73 -6.47
CA PHE A 198 13.24 -7.85 -5.71
C PHE A 198 12.59 -6.52 -5.30
N THR A 199 11.39 -6.23 -5.79
CA THR A 199 10.64 -5.03 -5.43
C THR A 199 9.80 -5.27 -4.16
N PRO A 200 9.35 -4.23 -3.43
CA PRO A 200 8.42 -4.42 -2.33
C PRO A 200 7.01 -4.86 -2.81
N MET A 201 6.68 -4.66 -4.08
CA MET A 201 5.35 -4.93 -4.62
C MET A 201 5.14 -6.42 -4.91
N GLY A 202 6.16 -7.14 -5.40
CA GLY A 202 6.08 -8.58 -5.65
C GLY A 202 5.71 -9.37 -4.38
N PRO A 203 6.50 -9.29 -3.30
CA PRO A 203 6.19 -9.91 -2.01
C PRO A 203 4.84 -9.48 -1.43
N LEU A 204 4.40 -8.24 -1.67
CA LEU A 204 3.08 -7.80 -1.25
C LEU A 204 1.98 -8.59 -1.96
N VAL A 205 2.05 -8.68 -3.30
CA VAL A 205 1.07 -9.44 -4.08
C VAL A 205 1.12 -10.91 -3.69
N ASP A 206 2.30 -11.52 -3.59
CA ASP A 206 2.45 -12.94 -3.21
C ASP A 206 1.88 -13.21 -1.82
N ALA A 207 2.16 -12.36 -0.83
CA ALA A 207 1.67 -12.50 0.54
C ALA A 207 0.14 -12.37 0.67
N VAL A 208 -0.53 -11.81 -0.33
CA VAL A 208 -1.99 -11.66 -0.36
C VAL A 208 -2.62 -12.73 -1.24
N SER A 209 -2.08 -12.98 -2.43
CA SER A 209 -2.65 -13.92 -3.41
C SER A 209 -2.44 -15.38 -3.04
N ASP A 210 -1.26 -15.78 -2.53
CA ASP A 210 -1.00 -17.18 -2.13
C ASP A 210 -1.99 -17.71 -1.09
N PRO A 211 -2.24 -17.00 0.03
CA PRO A 211 -3.24 -17.46 1.00
C PRO A 211 -4.69 -17.31 0.49
N TRP A 212 -4.93 -16.52 -0.56
CA TRP A 212 -6.24 -16.39 -1.17
C TRP A 212 -6.60 -17.62 -2.00
N HIS A 213 -5.67 -18.07 -2.87
CA HIS A 213 -5.96 -19.09 -3.88
C HIS A 213 -5.43 -20.49 -3.57
N ARG A 214 -4.45 -20.61 -2.66
CA ARG A 214 -3.81 -21.89 -2.32
C ARG A 214 -3.91 -22.23 -0.83
N GLY A 215 -4.30 -21.25 0.00
CA GLY A 215 -4.25 -21.33 1.45
C GLY A 215 -2.83 -21.29 2.03
N ASP A 216 -1.81 -21.17 1.17
CA ASP A 216 -0.40 -21.20 1.54
C ASP A 216 0.07 -19.85 2.09
N TRP A 217 0.89 -19.90 3.13
CA TRP A 217 1.52 -18.71 3.70
C TRP A 217 2.90 -18.55 3.11
N ASN A 218 3.08 -17.57 2.23
CA ASN A 218 4.37 -17.29 1.62
C ASN A 218 5.34 -16.67 2.64
N VAL A 219 6.02 -17.52 3.41
CA VAL A 219 6.92 -17.11 4.49
C VAL A 219 8.03 -16.19 3.96
N THR A 220 8.56 -16.46 2.77
CA THR A 220 9.59 -15.63 2.13
C THR A 220 9.08 -14.21 1.90
N ALA A 221 7.88 -14.07 1.34
CA ALA A 221 7.26 -12.77 1.12
C ALA A 221 6.97 -12.03 2.43
N LEU A 222 6.42 -12.73 3.43
CA LEU A 222 6.15 -12.16 4.76
C LEU A 222 7.43 -11.67 5.45
N VAL A 223 8.52 -12.47 5.40
CA VAL A 223 9.82 -12.09 5.96
C VAL A 223 10.42 -10.91 5.20
N ALA A 224 10.31 -10.87 3.88
CA ALA A 224 10.78 -9.75 3.06
C ALA A 224 10.04 -8.45 3.44
N LEU A 225 8.71 -8.47 3.52
CA LEU A 225 7.90 -7.32 3.94
C LEU A 225 8.23 -6.89 5.37
N GLY A 226 8.36 -7.84 6.30
CA GLY A 226 8.78 -7.56 7.67
C GLY A 226 10.16 -6.91 7.75
N GLY A 227 11.13 -7.41 6.98
CA GLY A 227 12.47 -6.83 6.88
C GLY A 227 12.45 -5.41 6.30
N ILE A 228 11.70 -5.19 5.22
CA ILE A 228 11.51 -3.86 4.62
C ILE A 228 10.88 -2.88 5.63
N ALA A 229 9.82 -3.30 6.31
CA ALA A 229 9.15 -2.49 7.32
C ALA A 229 10.12 -2.07 8.44
N LEU A 230 10.85 -3.03 9.02
CA LEU A 230 11.80 -2.77 10.10
C LEU A 230 12.91 -1.81 9.66
N VAL A 231 13.53 -2.06 8.51
CA VAL A 231 14.65 -1.23 8.02
C VAL A 231 14.17 0.18 7.68
N THR A 232 13.09 0.32 6.91
CA THR A 232 12.62 1.62 6.45
C THR A 232 12.04 2.46 7.58
N MET A 233 11.29 1.87 8.52
CA MET A 233 10.81 2.58 9.70
C MET A 233 11.96 3.01 10.62
N ALA A 234 12.96 2.15 10.83
CA ALA A 234 14.13 2.50 11.64
C ALA A 234 14.92 3.66 11.01
N LEU A 235 15.14 3.62 9.69
CA LEU A 235 15.82 4.71 8.98
C LEU A 235 15.00 6.00 9.00
N ALA A 236 13.69 5.93 8.80
CA ALA A 236 12.79 7.09 8.88
C ALA A 236 12.81 7.72 10.28
N ALA A 237 12.70 6.89 11.34
CA ALA A 237 12.75 7.34 12.72
C ALA A 237 14.10 7.97 13.07
N ARG A 238 15.22 7.37 12.61
CA ARG A 238 16.57 7.94 12.79
C ARG A 238 16.73 9.29 12.08
N ARG A 239 16.17 9.44 10.87
CA ARG A 239 16.22 10.72 10.14
C ARG A 239 15.41 11.82 10.81
N LEU A 240 14.17 11.52 11.21
CA LEU A 240 13.29 12.47 11.90
C LEU A 240 13.78 12.84 13.31
N SER A 241 14.58 11.96 13.94
CA SER A 241 15.27 12.28 15.18
C SER A 241 16.59 13.01 14.95
N SER A 242 17.37 12.73 13.90
CA SER A 242 18.62 13.48 13.67
C SER A 242 18.42 14.98 13.36
N GLU A 243 17.21 15.39 12.95
CA GLU A 243 16.85 16.81 12.85
C GLU A 243 16.53 17.47 14.21
N THR A 244 16.67 16.73 15.32
CA THR A 244 16.46 17.24 16.69
C THR A 244 17.73 17.76 17.38
N ASP A 245 18.92 17.44 16.85
CA ASP A 245 20.23 17.90 17.33
C ASP A 245 20.74 19.10 16.53
#